data_AF-A0A495J5H6-F1
#
_entry.id   AF-A0A495J5H6-F1
#
_cell.length_a   1.000
_cell.length_b   1.000
_cell.length_c   1.000
_cell.angle_alpha   90.00
_cell.angle_beta   90.00
_cell.angle_gamma   90.00
#
_symmetry.space_group_name_H-M   'P 1'
#
loop_
_entity.id
_entity.type
_entity.pdbx_description
1 polymer ?
#
loop_
_entity_poly.entity_id
_entity_poly.type
_entity_poly.pdbx_seq_one_letter_code
_entity_poly.pdbx_strand_id
1 'polypeptide(L)'
;MKKYFFTCLLLISYCAVFGQTSSQSNNLIGQSFITKTGIVVFPYDPVSGSYDKSIHFLINDDTKFYVYKVHKEGYIISVWDFSYTYKKTIRTDSSKVVKYINKNDFYQRLKPDTDLNKHLPDMDEYYKMTKVQVALLPDTPKIGNSPLIKYDKLAYVDSWANNMQFFIPLEDFNDNCESIYPKNNSFTWGFLSLPIKVRFGNASGPFTVEEKVNFGISLGYKHQYVSKIYRASNILGGVSIGSVKVNNQSDPTITSASALSFSGGYMFQYDKFQAGIFTGLDYAYSAPGWAYQGKPWIGFAIGVSLFGESKTSASNDQSQAAQK
;
A
#
# COMPACT_ATOMS: atom_id res chain seq x y z
N MET A 1 43.27 -6.71 -9.43
CA MET A 1 41.82 -6.36 -9.54
C MET A 1 40.92 -6.98 -8.47
N LYS A 2 41.08 -8.25 -8.04
CA LYS A 2 40.19 -8.88 -7.03
C LYS A 2 40.17 -8.24 -5.63
N LYS A 3 41.26 -7.60 -5.18
CA LYS A 3 41.35 -7.01 -3.83
C LYS A 3 40.56 -5.70 -3.65
N TYR A 4 40.36 -4.91 -4.71
CA TYR A 4 39.68 -3.61 -4.62
C TYR A 4 38.15 -3.72 -4.72
N PHE A 5 37.64 -4.79 -5.33
CA PHE A 5 36.20 -5.02 -5.45
C PHE A 5 35.54 -5.38 -4.10
N PHE A 6 36.26 -6.10 -3.23
CA PHE A 6 35.76 -6.49 -1.92
C PHE A 6 35.73 -5.32 -0.92
N THR A 7 36.71 -4.41 -1.00
CA THR A 7 36.76 -3.22 -0.14
C THR A 7 35.65 -2.20 -0.49
N CYS A 8 35.26 -2.12 -1.76
CA CYS A 8 34.18 -1.23 -2.20
C CYS A 8 32.81 -1.71 -1.71
N LEU A 9 32.57 -3.03 -1.68
CA LEU A 9 31.34 -3.65 -1.15
C LEU A 9 31.19 -3.47 0.37
N LEU A 10 32.30 -3.48 1.12
CA LEU A 10 32.31 -3.22 2.56
C LEU A 10 32.09 -1.74 2.92
N LEU A 11 32.55 -0.80 2.08
CA LEU A 11 32.31 0.63 2.30
C LEU A 11 30.85 1.03 2.02
N ILE A 12 30.21 0.45 1.01
CA ILE A 12 28.80 0.72 0.69
C ILE A 12 27.86 0.19 1.79
N SER A 13 28.21 -0.92 2.43
CA SER A 13 27.44 -1.46 3.56
C SER A 13 27.61 -0.65 4.86
N TYR A 14 28.79 -0.06 5.10
CA TYR A 14 29.02 0.78 6.29
C TYR A 14 28.30 2.15 6.21
N CYS A 15 28.21 2.76 5.02
CA CYS A 15 27.50 4.04 4.87
C CYS A 15 25.97 3.91 5.01
N ALA A 16 25.40 2.73 4.78
CA ALA A 16 23.96 2.51 4.89
C ALA A 16 23.46 2.36 6.35
N VAL A 17 24.35 2.08 7.31
CA VAL A 17 23.97 1.70 8.68
C VAL A 17 23.95 2.88 9.67
N PHE A 18 24.58 4.01 9.36
CA PHE A 18 24.72 5.15 10.31
C PHE A 18 23.70 6.30 10.16
N GLY A 19 22.61 6.09 9.42
CA GLY A 19 21.64 7.16 9.12
C GLY A 19 20.38 7.26 10.00
N GLN A 20 20.17 6.39 10.99
CA GLN A 20 18.87 6.30 11.67
C GLN A 20 18.97 6.23 13.20
N THR A 21 19.29 7.35 13.84
CA THR A 21 19.01 7.52 15.28
C THR A 21 18.38 8.89 15.55
N SER A 22 17.21 8.87 16.20
CA SER A 22 16.69 9.95 17.05
C SER A 22 16.01 11.18 16.40
N SER A 23 14.90 10.99 15.70
CA SER A 23 13.80 11.99 15.61
C SER A 23 12.47 11.30 15.30
N GLN A 24 11.96 10.51 16.24
CA GLN A 24 10.74 9.71 16.05
C GLN A 24 9.41 10.45 16.31
N SER A 25 9.40 11.66 16.87
CA SER A 25 8.12 12.27 17.29
C SER A 25 7.35 13.03 16.19
N ASN A 26 7.98 13.37 15.06
CA ASN A 26 7.35 14.23 14.05
C ASN A 26 6.90 13.49 12.78
N ASN A 27 7.19 12.20 12.67
CA ASN A 27 6.97 11.48 11.43
C ASN A 27 5.59 10.80 11.34
N LEU A 28 4.56 11.31 12.03
CA LEU A 28 3.20 10.77 11.92
C LEU A 28 2.44 11.35 10.72
N ILE A 29 2.84 12.53 10.22
CA ILE A 29 2.19 13.17 9.09
C ILE A 29 2.23 12.24 7.87
N GLY A 30 1.07 12.02 7.28
CA GLY A 30 0.86 11.15 6.14
C GLY A 30 0.79 9.66 6.47
N GLN A 31 1.07 9.24 7.70
CA GLN A 31 0.87 7.84 8.06
C GLN A 31 -0.62 7.50 8.08
N SER A 32 -0.93 6.28 7.66
CA SER A 32 -2.30 5.76 7.61
C SER A 32 -2.64 4.99 8.87
N PHE A 33 -3.89 5.13 9.31
CA PHE A 33 -4.45 4.50 10.50
C PHE A 33 -5.82 3.92 10.19
N ILE A 34 -6.24 3.00 11.04
CA ILE A 34 -7.58 2.44 11.09
C ILE A 34 -8.10 2.58 12.53
N THR A 35 -9.37 2.91 12.67
CA THR A 35 -10.05 2.93 13.97
C THR A 35 -10.38 1.50 14.44
N LYS A 36 -10.22 1.24 15.73
CA LYS A 36 -10.59 -0.02 16.41
C LYS A 36 -12.03 0.00 16.92
N THR A 37 -12.53 1.19 17.22
CA THR A 37 -13.83 1.46 17.82
C THR A 37 -14.37 2.77 17.24
N GLY A 38 -15.63 3.11 17.53
CA GLY A 38 -16.19 4.41 17.17
C GLY A 38 -15.49 5.56 17.91
N ILE A 39 -15.14 6.64 17.21
CA ILE A 39 -14.44 7.80 17.77
C ILE A 39 -15.18 9.10 17.45
N VAL A 40 -15.30 9.98 18.44
CA VAL A 40 -15.81 11.33 18.24
C VAL A 40 -14.73 12.22 17.61
N VAL A 41 -15.08 12.89 16.52
CA VAL A 41 -14.20 13.83 15.81
C VAL A 41 -14.87 15.16 15.60
N PHE A 42 -14.05 16.20 15.45
CA PHE A 42 -14.51 17.58 15.33
C PHE A 42 -14.09 18.15 13.99
N PRO A 43 -14.94 18.87 13.25
CA PRO A 43 -14.52 19.49 12.01
C PRO A 43 -13.35 20.44 12.16
N TYR A 44 -12.36 20.31 11.28
CA TYR A 44 -11.23 21.22 11.20
C TYR A 44 -11.34 22.11 9.96
N ASP A 45 -11.17 23.41 10.16
CA ASP A 45 -11.08 24.40 9.10
C ASP A 45 -9.59 24.71 8.81
N PRO A 46 -9.06 24.32 7.64
CA PRO A 46 -7.67 24.57 7.30
C PRO A 46 -7.34 26.05 7.09
N VAL A 47 -8.33 26.91 6.81
CA VAL A 47 -8.12 28.34 6.58
C VAL A 47 -7.88 29.06 7.90
N SER A 48 -8.75 28.84 8.89
CA SER A 48 -8.56 29.42 10.23
C SER A 48 -7.54 28.65 11.09
N GLY A 49 -7.24 27.40 10.74
CA GLY A 49 -6.39 26.53 11.54
C GLY A 49 -7.03 26.09 12.86
N SER A 50 -8.36 26.16 12.95
CA SER A 50 -9.15 25.85 14.14
C SER A 50 -10.13 24.71 13.88
N TYR A 51 -10.65 24.11 14.95
CA TYR A 51 -11.69 23.09 14.87
C TYR A 51 -12.89 23.46 15.76
N ASP A 52 -14.10 23.14 15.32
CA ASP A 52 -15.33 23.53 16.00
C ASP A 52 -15.79 22.43 16.97
N LYS A 53 -15.54 22.63 18.27
CA LYS A 53 -15.98 21.71 19.33
C LYS A 53 -17.51 21.65 19.51
N SER A 54 -18.26 22.59 18.93
CA SER A 54 -19.72 22.59 18.99
C SER A 54 -20.36 21.67 17.94
N ILE A 55 -19.57 21.19 16.98
CA ILE A 55 -19.98 20.24 15.94
C ILE A 55 -19.15 18.98 16.11
N HIS A 56 -19.79 17.84 16.26
CA HIS A 56 -19.10 16.56 16.42
C HIS A 56 -19.67 15.48 15.52
N PHE A 57 -18.83 14.57 15.08
CA PHE A 57 -19.23 13.41 14.29
C PHE A 57 -18.59 12.17 14.86
N LEU A 58 -19.15 11.01 14.56
CA LEU A 58 -18.58 9.71 14.85
C LEU A 58 -17.89 9.16 13.61
N ILE A 59 -16.66 8.71 13.78
CA ILE A 59 -15.97 7.83 12.85
C ILE A 59 -16.18 6.41 13.36
N ASN A 60 -16.60 5.48 12.51
CA ASN A 60 -16.80 4.08 12.90
C ASN A 60 -15.50 3.35 13.15
N ASP A 61 -15.58 2.18 13.75
CA ASP A 61 -14.55 1.16 13.64
C ASP A 61 -14.26 0.80 12.17
N ASP A 62 -13.05 0.30 11.92
CA ASP A 62 -12.52 -0.02 10.60
C ASP A 62 -12.45 1.14 9.59
N THR A 63 -12.69 2.37 10.03
CA THR A 63 -12.55 3.55 9.19
C THR A 63 -11.09 3.89 9.02
N LYS A 64 -10.66 4.00 7.76
CA LYS A 64 -9.29 4.32 7.40
C LYS A 64 -9.14 5.82 7.24
N PHE A 65 -8.01 6.36 7.71
CA PHE A 65 -7.67 7.76 7.58
C PHE A 65 -6.16 7.93 7.55
N TYR A 66 -5.69 9.13 7.22
CA TYR A 66 -4.29 9.51 7.39
C TYR A 66 -4.17 10.76 8.25
N VAL A 67 -3.05 10.88 8.97
CA VAL A 67 -2.76 12.09 9.76
C VAL A 67 -2.32 13.19 8.80
N TYR A 68 -3.12 14.24 8.67
CA TYR A 68 -2.81 15.40 7.84
C TYR A 68 -1.83 16.35 8.54
N LYS A 69 -2.03 16.61 9.84
CA LYS A 69 -1.23 17.57 10.61
C LYS A 69 -1.23 17.19 12.09
N VAL A 70 -0.12 17.42 12.78
CA VAL A 70 -0.03 17.28 14.24
C VAL A 70 -0.54 18.56 14.90
N HIS A 71 -1.38 18.43 15.92
CA HIS A 71 -1.89 19.53 16.74
C HIS A 71 -1.46 19.33 18.20
N LYS A 72 -1.38 20.41 19.00
CA LYS A 72 -0.92 20.34 20.39
C LYS A 72 -1.73 19.37 21.28
N GLU A 73 -3.00 19.18 20.94
CA GLU A 73 -3.98 18.40 21.72
C GLU A 73 -4.38 17.09 21.01
N GLY A 74 -3.78 16.76 19.87
CA GLY A 74 -4.19 15.60 19.07
C GLY A 74 -3.76 15.70 17.62
N TYR A 75 -4.59 15.21 16.70
CA TYR A 75 -4.23 15.13 15.29
C TYR A 75 -5.34 15.68 14.41
N ILE A 76 -4.93 16.32 13.31
CA ILE A 76 -5.82 16.60 12.19
C ILE A 76 -5.70 15.41 11.26
N ILE A 77 -6.83 14.76 10.99
CA ILE A 77 -6.93 13.59 10.13
C ILE A 77 -7.75 13.93 8.90
N SER A 78 -7.51 13.18 7.83
CA SER A 78 -8.33 13.19 6.63
C SER A 78 -8.80 11.77 6.37
N VAL A 79 -10.12 11.61 6.32
CA VAL A 79 -10.73 10.31 6.06
C VAL A 79 -10.75 10.09 4.56
N TRP A 80 -10.45 8.86 4.13
CA TRP A 80 -10.30 8.53 2.71
C TRP A 80 -10.99 7.22 2.37
N ASP A 81 -11.22 7.02 1.07
CA ASP A 81 -11.71 5.77 0.50
C ASP A 81 -13.14 5.35 0.91
N PHE A 82 -14.04 6.33 1.07
CA PHE A 82 -15.47 6.05 0.95
C PHE A 82 -15.85 5.91 -0.54
N SER A 83 -15.19 5.01 -1.27
CA SER A 83 -15.48 4.73 -2.68
C SER A 83 -16.68 3.79 -2.82
N TYR A 84 -17.80 4.14 -2.19
CA TYR A 84 -19.01 3.33 -2.24
C TYR A 84 -19.90 3.72 -3.42
N THR A 85 -20.19 2.74 -4.28
CA THR A 85 -21.35 2.79 -5.18
C THR A 85 -22.45 1.96 -4.56
N TYR A 86 -23.66 2.51 -4.41
CA TYR A 86 -24.81 1.72 -3.98
C TYR A 86 -25.68 1.37 -5.18
N LYS A 87 -26.27 0.17 -5.12
CA LYS A 87 -27.22 -0.31 -6.12
C LYS A 87 -28.57 0.35 -5.83
N LYS A 88 -29.07 1.15 -6.77
CA LYS A 88 -30.44 1.66 -6.76
C LYS A 88 -31.25 0.91 -7.80
N THR A 89 -32.29 0.22 -7.35
CA THR A 89 -33.26 -0.38 -8.27
C THR A 89 -34.33 0.64 -8.63
N ILE A 90 -34.39 1.05 -9.89
CA ILE A 90 -35.42 1.96 -10.41
C ILE A 90 -36.46 1.10 -11.13
N ARG A 91 -37.73 1.22 -10.70
CA ARG A 91 -38.85 0.67 -11.45
C ARG A 91 -39.23 1.66 -12.54
N THR A 92 -39.19 1.24 -13.79
CA THR A 92 -39.84 1.91 -14.91
C THR A 92 -41.13 1.15 -15.25
N ASP A 93 -42.01 1.76 -16.03
CA ASP A 93 -43.32 1.16 -16.40
C ASP A 93 -43.19 -0.22 -17.07
N SER A 94 -42.01 -0.53 -17.62
CA SER A 94 -41.74 -1.78 -18.36
C SER A 94 -40.64 -2.67 -17.78
N SER A 95 -39.83 -2.22 -16.79
CA SER A 95 -38.73 -3.04 -16.26
C SER A 95 -38.15 -2.55 -14.92
N LYS A 96 -37.36 -3.42 -14.27
CA LYS A 96 -36.48 -3.04 -13.16
C LYS A 96 -35.07 -2.78 -13.70
N VAL A 97 -34.59 -1.55 -13.59
CA VAL A 97 -33.22 -1.19 -13.97
C VAL A 97 -32.38 -0.98 -12.71
N VAL A 98 -31.27 -1.70 -12.60
CA VAL A 98 -30.30 -1.48 -11.51
C VAL A 98 -29.29 -0.43 -11.96
N LYS A 99 -29.24 0.69 -11.26
CA LYS A 99 -28.21 1.72 -11.45
C LYS A 99 -27.26 1.72 -10.27
N TYR A 100 -25.98 1.90 -10.54
CA TYR A 100 -24.97 2.14 -9.51
C TYR A 100 -24.79 3.64 -9.37
N ILE A 101 -25.01 4.16 -8.16
CA ILE A 101 -24.90 5.59 -7.88
C ILE A 101 -23.68 5.84 -7.02
N ASN A 102 -22.84 6.79 -7.43
CA ASN A 102 -21.75 7.29 -6.61
C ASN A 102 -22.33 8.07 -5.42
N LYS A 103 -21.98 7.64 -4.20
CA LYS A 103 -22.49 8.21 -2.95
C LYS A 103 -22.09 9.68 -2.76
N ASN A 104 -20.90 10.07 -3.24
CA ASN A 104 -20.44 11.46 -3.22
C ASN A 104 -21.38 12.37 -4.03
N ASP A 105 -21.74 11.95 -5.25
CA ASP A 105 -22.66 12.72 -6.12
C ASP A 105 -24.07 12.81 -5.51
N PHE A 106 -24.47 11.83 -4.70
CA PHE A 106 -25.72 11.89 -3.96
C PHE A 106 -25.66 12.98 -2.89
N TYR A 107 -24.63 12.96 -2.03
CA TYR A 107 -24.50 13.96 -0.96
C TYR A 107 -24.33 15.39 -1.47
N GLN A 108 -23.65 15.58 -2.60
CA GLN A 108 -23.52 16.91 -3.21
C GLN A 108 -24.85 17.49 -3.70
N ARG A 109 -25.85 16.64 -3.97
CA ARG A 109 -27.18 17.05 -4.43
C ARG A 109 -28.19 17.26 -3.30
N LEU A 110 -27.83 16.92 -2.06
CA LEU A 110 -28.70 17.13 -0.92
C LEU A 110 -28.82 18.63 -0.61
N LYS A 111 -30.06 19.07 -0.40
CA LYS A 111 -30.32 20.36 0.24
C LYS A 111 -30.12 20.22 1.76
N PRO A 112 -29.71 21.29 2.47
CA PRO A 112 -29.46 21.25 3.92
C PRO A 112 -30.62 20.72 4.76
N ASP A 113 -31.86 20.85 4.28
CA ASP A 113 -33.10 20.43 4.91
C ASP A 113 -33.61 19.04 4.47
N THR A 114 -32.84 18.33 3.63
CA THR A 114 -33.29 17.05 3.06
C THR A 114 -33.40 15.98 4.15
N ASP A 115 -34.58 15.38 4.29
CA ASP A 115 -34.80 14.21 5.14
C ASP A 115 -34.11 12.98 4.51
N LEU A 116 -32.94 12.65 5.06
CA LEU A 116 -32.09 11.55 4.61
C LEU A 116 -32.77 10.18 4.73
N ASN A 117 -33.66 10.01 5.71
CA ASN A 117 -34.38 8.76 5.91
C ASN A 117 -35.33 8.46 4.74
N LYS A 118 -35.86 9.49 4.08
CA LYS A 118 -36.76 9.33 2.93
C LYS A 118 -36.03 9.05 1.61
N HIS A 119 -34.77 9.44 1.48
CA HIS A 119 -34.07 9.50 0.18
C HIS A 119 -33.02 8.40 -0.02
N LEU A 120 -32.74 7.61 1.01
CA LEU A 120 -31.67 6.60 1.02
C LEU A 120 -32.20 5.18 1.33
N PRO A 121 -33.12 4.60 0.55
CA PRO A 121 -33.73 3.30 0.92
C PRO A 121 -32.72 2.13 0.98
N ASP A 122 -31.59 2.18 0.27
CA ASP A 122 -30.68 1.03 0.09
C ASP A 122 -29.24 1.25 0.60
N MET A 123 -28.98 2.25 1.46
CA MET A 123 -27.68 2.35 2.15
C MET A 123 -27.74 1.69 3.51
N ASP A 124 -26.60 1.20 4.01
CA ASP A 124 -26.47 0.69 5.38
C ASP A 124 -27.11 1.69 6.36
N GLU A 125 -28.12 1.23 7.11
CA GLU A 125 -28.96 2.08 7.98
C GLU A 125 -28.12 2.92 8.94
N TYR A 126 -26.98 2.37 9.31
CA TYR A 126 -26.02 2.95 10.22
C TYR A 126 -25.59 4.38 9.84
N TYR A 127 -25.24 4.64 8.58
CA TYR A 127 -24.75 5.97 8.17
C TYR A 127 -25.84 7.04 8.01
N LYS A 128 -27.11 6.66 8.18
CA LYS A 128 -28.26 7.58 8.19
C LYS A 128 -28.65 8.00 9.61
N MET A 129 -28.05 7.38 10.63
CA MET A 129 -28.40 7.66 12.01
C MET A 129 -28.14 9.12 12.34
N THR A 130 -29.16 9.75 12.89
CA THR A 130 -29.08 11.08 13.47
C THR A 130 -28.41 11.03 14.83
N LYS A 131 -27.90 12.16 15.30
CA LYS A 131 -27.31 12.29 16.65
C LYS A 131 -28.25 11.82 17.76
N VAL A 132 -29.52 12.19 17.65
CA VAL A 132 -30.55 11.77 18.62
C VAL A 132 -30.70 10.25 18.66
N GLN A 133 -30.60 9.57 17.51
CA GLN A 133 -30.73 8.10 17.43
C GLN A 133 -29.56 7.36 18.07
N VAL A 134 -28.39 7.99 18.18
CA VAL A 134 -27.18 7.42 18.82
C VAL A 134 -26.89 8.04 20.19
N ALA A 135 -27.89 8.69 20.80
CA ALA A 135 -27.79 9.37 22.10
C ALA A 135 -26.68 10.45 22.18
N LEU A 136 -26.34 11.07 21.04
CA LEU A 136 -25.51 12.26 20.99
C LEU A 136 -26.35 13.52 21.15
N LEU A 137 -25.77 14.53 21.81
CA LEU A 137 -26.41 15.83 21.94
C LEU A 137 -26.51 16.52 20.57
N PRO A 138 -27.59 17.25 20.29
CA PRO A 138 -27.65 18.11 19.10
C PRO A 138 -26.52 19.13 19.14
N ASP A 139 -25.95 19.42 17.97
CA ASP A 139 -24.99 20.51 17.86
C ASP A 139 -25.66 21.86 18.10
N THR A 140 -24.88 22.81 18.59
CA THR A 140 -25.23 24.23 18.60
C THR A 140 -24.19 24.97 17.77
N PRO A 141 -24.29 24.95 16.43
CA PRO A 141 -23.25 25.47 15.55
C PRO A 141 -22.99 26.93 15.87
N LYS A 142 -21.75 27.27 16.27
CA LYS A 142 -21.39 28.67 16.52
C LYS A 142 -21.14 29.45 15.22
N ILE A 143 -20.88 28.74 14.12
CA ILE A 143 -20.46 29.32 12.84
C ILE A 143 -21.55 29.09 11.79
N GLY A 144 -22.40 30.11 11.55
CA GLY A 144 -23.51 30.06 10.59
C GLY A 144 -23.15 29.84 9.12
N ASN A 145 -21.85 29.86 8.77
CA ASN A 145 -21.35 29.71 7.39
C ASN A 145 -20.53 28.42 7.17
N SER A 146 -20.44 27.51 8.15
CA SER A 146 -19.70 26.27 7.94
C SER A 146 -20.40 25.43 6.86
N PRO A 147 -19.69 24.96 5.80
CA PRO A 147 -20.27 24.09 4.79
C PRO A 147 -20.75 22.75 5.35
N LEU A 148 -20.48 22.48 6.63
CA LEU A 148 -20.87 21.29 7.36
C LEU A 148 -22.23 21.39 8.05
N ILE A 149 -22.84 22.57 8.11
CA ILE A 149 -24.18 22.74 8.70
C ILE A 149 -25.19 21.81 8.03
N LYS A 150 -25.08 21.56 6.72
CA LYS A 150 -25.97 20.61 6.01
C LYS A 150 -25.86 19.16 6.50
N TYR A 151 -24.87 18.84 7.32
CA TYR A 151 -24.64 17.51 7.89
C TYR A 151 -24.77 17.50 9.42
N ASP A 152 -25.11 18.61 10.07
CA ASP A 152 -25.14 18.75 11.53
C ASP A 152 -26.00 17.71 12.27
N LYS A 153 -27.08 17.25 11.62
CA LYS A 153 -27.98 16.20 12.13
C LYS A 153 -27.39 14.80 12.06
N LEU A 154 -26.43 14.55 11.16
CA LEU A 154 -25.81 13.24 10.98
C LEU A 154 -24.88 12.92 12.13
N ALA A 155 -24.99 11.70 12.65
CA ALA A 155 -24.05 11.21 13.63
C ALA A 155 -22.70 10.87 13.01
N TYR A 156 -22.69 10.23 11.82
CA TYR A 156 -21.49 9.58 11.29
C TYR A 156 -20.83 10.33 10.13
N VAL A 157 -19.49 10.30 10.13
CA VAL A 157 -18.66 10.64 8.98
C VAL A 157 -18.84 9.59 7.89
N ASP A 158 -19.03 10.03 6.66
CA ASP A 158 -19.28 9.17 5.50
C ASP A 158 -18.72 9.79 4.21
N SER A 159 -19.08 9.31 3.03
CA SER A 159 -18.53 9.79 1.75
C SER A 159 -18.75 11.28 1.47
N TRP A 160 -19.67 11.93 2.17
CA TRP A 160 -19.81 13.40 2.13
C TRP A 160 -18.60 14.15 2.69
N ALA A 161 -17.83 13.48 3.56
CA ALA A 161 -16.65 13.99 4.21
C ALA A 161 -15.36 13.76 3.42
N ASN A 162 -15.46 13.23 2.20
CA ASN A 162 -14.30 13.11 1.33
C ASN A 162 -13.65 14.49 1.14
N ASN A 163 -12.33 14.56 1.33
CA ASN A 163 -11.52 15.80 1.32
C ASN A 163 -11.76 16.76 2.49
N MET A 164 -12.53 16.36 3.50
CA MET A 164 -12.67 17.14 4.73
C MET A 164 -11.65 16.66 5.77
N GLN A 165 -11.28 17.58 6.66
CA GLN A 165 -10.37 17.30 7.75
C GLN A 165 -11.11 17.36 9.08
N PHE A 166 -10.70 16.50 10.00
CA PHE A 166 -11.26 16.44 11.34
C PHE A 166 -10.14 16.43 12.37
N PHE A 167 -10.39 17.02 13.53
CA PHE A 167 -9.57 16.88 14.72
C PHE A 167 -10.01 15.65 15.51
N ILE A 168 -9.04 14.82 15.88
CA ILE A 168 -9.18 13.71 16.84
C ILE A 168 -8.34 14.03 18.08
N PRO A 169 -8.90 13.95 19.31
CA PRO A 169 -8.14 14.09 20.54
C PRO A 169 -6.98 13.08 20.65
N LEU A 170 -5.90 13.47 21.30
CA LEU A 170 -4.71 12.61 21.47
C LEU A 170 -5.03 11.29 22.19
N GLU A 171 -5.84 11.35 23.24
CA GLU A 171 -6.29 10.19 24.02
C GLU A 171 -7.05 9.20 23.14
N ASP A 172 -8.10 9.67 22.45
CA ASP A 172 -8.88 8.86 21.53
C ASP A 172 -8.03 8.24 20.42
N PHE A 173 -7.07 8.99 19.86
CA PHE A 173 -6.18 8.46 18.83
C PHE A 173 -5.31 7.32 19.36
N ASN A 174 -4.70 7.48 20.54
CA ASN A 174 -3.80 6.47 21.10
C ASN A 174 -4.56 5.20 21.50
N ASP A 175 -5.75 5.36 22.07
CA ASP A 175 -6.52 4.24 22.62
C ASP A 175 -7.34 3.51 21.55
N ASN A 176 -7.78 4.23 20.51
CA ASN A 176 -8.76 3.71 19.54
C ASN A 176 -8.24 3.62 18.11
N CYS A 177 -6.98 3.97 17.81
CA CYS A 177 -6.43 3.82 16.46
C CYS A 177 -5.26 2.84 16.39
N GLU A 178 -5.06 2.29 15.20
CA GLU A 178 -3.92 1.41 14.89
C GLU A 178 -3.33 1.78 13.53
N SER A 179 -2.00 1.81 13.44
CA SER A 179 -1.32 2.18 12.19
C SER A 179 -1.36 1.05 11.17
N ILE A 180 -1.70 1.39 9.93
CA ILE A 180 -1.82 0.46 8.79
C ILE A 180 -0.87 0.84 7.66
N TYR A 181 -0.55 -0.14 6.82
CA TYR A 181 0.06 0.07 5.52
C TYR A 181 -1.03 0.42 4.52
N PRO A 182 -0.99 1.60 3.86
CA PRO A 182 -1.99 1.98 2.88
C PRO A 182 -1.85 1.15 1.59
N LYS A 183 -2.87 1.20 0.74
CA LYS A 183 -2.77 0.70 -0.63
C LYS A 183 -1.73 1.55 -1.37
N ASN A 184 -0.73 0.90 -1.94
CA ASN A 184 0.28 1.60 -2.74
C ASN A 184 0.64 0.78 -3.98
N ASN A 185 0.78 1.46 -5.10
CA ASN A 185 1.19 0.89 -6.37
C ASN A 185 2.45 1.62 -6.79
N SER A 186 3.59 0.92 -6.82
CA SER A 186 4.86 1.57 -7.12
C SER A 186 5.72 0.73 -8.03
N PHE A 187 6.64 1.39 -8.72
CA PHE A 187 7.80 0.71 -9.28
C PHE A 187 8.68 0.17 -8.14
N THR A 188 9.33 -0.96 -8.35
CA THR A 188 10.27 -1.54 -7.40
C THR A 188 11.47 -2.14 -8.13
N TRP A 189 12.62 -2.17 -7.46
CA TRP A 189 13.83 -2.81 -7.96
C TRP A 189 14.65 -3.33 -6.77
N GLY A 190 15.46 -4.36 -7.01
CA GLY A 190 16.28 -4.93 -5.95
C GLY A 190 17.08 -6.14 -6.41
N PHE A 191 17.94 -6.61 -5.52
CA PHE A 191 18.68 -7.84 -5.74
C PHE A 191 17.81 -9.05 -5.43
N LEU A 192 17.76 -9.99 -6.35
CA LEU A 192 17.04 -11.25 -6.20
C LEU A 192 18.03 -12.39 -6.05
N SER A 193 17.78 -13.26 -5.08
CA SER A 193 18.50 -14.52 -4.94
C SER A 193 17.58 -15.69 -5.20
N LEU A 194 18.00 -16.61 -6.06
CA LEU A 194 17.30 -17.86 -6.37
C LEU A 194 18.11 -19.03 -5.81
N PRO A 195 17.86 -19.45 -4.56
CA PRO A 195 18.60 -20.56 -3.95
C PRO A 195 18.33 -21.90 -4.63
N ILE A 196 17.15 -22.09 -5.23
CA ILE A 196 16.77 -23.33 -5.93
C ILE A 196 16.33 -22.99 -7.34
N LYS A 197 16.96 -23.62 -8.33
CA LYS A 197 16.57 -23.54 -9.74
C LYS A 197 16.46 -24.95 -10.32
N VAL A 198 15.29 -25.26 -10.85
CA VAL A 198 14.96 -26.52 -11.51
C VAL A 198 15.01 -26.31 -13.02
N ARG A 199 15.81 -27.11 -13.71
CA ARG A 199 15.91 -27.08 -15.18
C ARG A 199 15.35 -28.34 -15.78
N PHE A 200 14.50 -28.16 -16.77
CA PHE A 200 13.94 -29.27 -17.53
C PHE A 200 14.97 -29.72 -18.56
N GLY A 201 15.43 -30.95 -18.40
CA GLY A 201 16.34 -31.60 -19.33
C GLY A 201 15.69 -31.99 -20.65
N ASN A 202 16.51 -32.50 -21.56
CA ASN A 202 16.11 -33.10 -22.83
C ASN A 202 17.03 -34.31 -23.14
N ALA A 203 17.03 -34.81 -24.38
CA ALA A 203 17.90 -35.90 -24.80
C ALA A 203 19.41 -35.63 -24.57
N SER A 204 19.82 -34.36 -24.46
CA SER A 204 21.21 -33.93 -24.25
C SER A 204 21.55 -33.65 -22.78
N GLY A 205 20.60 -33.71 -21.85
CA GLY A 205 20.88 -33.53 -20.43
C GLY A 205 19.68 -33.82 -19.53
N PRO A 206 19.87 -34.43 -18.34
CA PRO A 206 18.76 -34.86 -17.49
C PRO A 206 18.01 -33.67 -16.85
N PHE A 207 16.90 -33.94 -16.18
CA PHE A 207 16.33 -33.00 -15.21
C PHE A 207 17.37 -32.67 -14.12
N THR A 208 17.56 -31.39 -13.79
CA THR A 208 18.51 -30.99 -12.74
C THR A 208 17.91 -29.98 -11.77
N VAL A 209 18.28 -30.15 -10.51
CA VAL A 209 18.06 -29.19 -9.43
C VAL A 209 19.40 -28.57 -9.09
N GLU A 210 19.49 -27.25 -9.20
CA GLU A 210 20.66 -26.47 -8.82
C GLU A 210 20.36 -25.70 -7.54
N GLU A 211 21.13 -25.98 -6.50
CA GLU A 211 21.03 -25.36 -5.16
C GLU A 211 22.01 -24.19 -4.98
N LYS A 212 22.43 -23.55 -6.09
CA LYS A 212 23.35 -22.42 -6.04
C LYS A 212 22.59 -21.12 -5.96
N VAL A 213 23.02 -20.26 -5.04
CA VAL A 213 22.53 -18.89 -4.94
C VAL A 213 22.94 -18.10 -6.18
N ASN A 214 21.98 -17.88 -7.08
CA ASN A 214 22.15 -16.98 -8.22
C ASN A 214 21.75 -15.56 -7.80
N PHE A 215 22.65 -14.59 -7.96
CA PHE A 215 22.37 -13.19 -7.66
C PHE A 215 22.08 -12.42 -8.94
N GLY A 216 20.96 -11.71 -8.97
CA GLY A 216 20.55 -10.88 -10.10
C GLY A 216 19.98 -9.53 -9.66
N ILE A 217 19.89 -8.62 -10.62
CA ILE A 217 19.12 -7.38 -10.46
C ILE A 217 17.72 -7.66 -11.02
N SER A 218 16.70 -7.27 -10.27
CA SER A 218 15.30 -7.37 -10.65
C SER A 218 14.62 -6.01 -10.54
N LEU A 219 13.63 -5.79 -11.39
CA LEU A 219 12.77 -4.61 -11.39
C LEU A 219 11.34 -5.02 -11.74
N GLY A 220 10.38 -4.19 -11.39
CA GLY A 220 9.00 -4.44 -11.77
C GLY A 220 7.99 -3.61 -11.00
N TYR A 221 6.82 -4.20 -10.82
CA TYR A 221 5.66 -3.54 -10.25
C TYR A 221 5.29 -4.14 -8.90
N LYS A 222 5.16 -3.27 -7.89
CA LYS A 222 4.74 -3.61 -6.52
C LYS A 222 3.31 -3.16 -6.29
N HIS A 223 2.47 -4.09 -5.85
CA HIS A 223 1.12 -3.87 -5.38
C HIS A 223 1.04 -4.15 -3.88
N GLN A 224 1.02 -3.09 -3.07
CA GLN A 224 0.88 -3.15 -1.61
C GLN A 224 -0.60 -3.14 -1.21
N TYR A 225 -0.99 -4.09 -0.37
CA TYR A 225 -2.35 -4.23 0.14
C TYR A 225 -2.56 -3.38 1.38
N VAL A 226 -3.80 -2.95 1.61
CA VAL A 226 -4.19 -2.33 2.88
C VAL A 226 -4.15 -3.39 3.97
N SER A 227 -3.28 -3.24 4.96
CA SER A 227 -3.17 -4.19 6.07
C SER A 227 -2.44 -3.61 7.27
N LYS A 228 -2.69 -4.17 8.46
CA LYS A 228 -1.97 -3.85 9.70
C LYS A 228 -0.52 -4.31 9.65
N ILE A 229 -0.24 -5.35 8.85
CA ILE A 229 1.07 -5.95 8.63
C ILE A 229 1.47 -5.68 7.18
N TYR A 230 2.75 -5.43 6.91
CA TYR A 230 3.20 -5.15 5.55
C TYR A 230 2.90 -6.35 4.64
N ARG A 231 2.18 -6.12 3.54
CA ARG A 231 1.84 -7.16 2.56
C ARG A 231 1.90 -6.59 1.16
N ALA A 232 2.67 -7.22 0.29
CA ALA A 232 2.80 -6.78 -1.09
C ALA A 232 2.96 -7.94 -2.06
N SER A 233 2.45 -7.74 -3.27
CA SER A 233 2.63 -8.63 -4.42
C SER A 233 3.48 -7.92 -5.45
N ASN A 234 4.56 -8.56 -5.89
CA ASN A 234 5.49 -7.99 -6.85
C ASN A 234 5.53 -8.86 -8.10
N ILE A 235 5.38 -8.24 -9.26
CA ILE A 235 5.66 -8.85 -10.55
C ILE A 235 7.01 -8.32 -10.98
N LEU A 236 8.00 -9.21 -11.10
CA LEU A 236 9.41 -8.84 -11.25
C LEU A 236 9.98 -9.48 -12.52
N GLY A 237 10.73 -8.70 -13.29
CA GLY A 237 11.62 -9.16 -14.34
C GLY A 237 13.07 -8.85 -13.96
N GLY A 238 14.02 -9.69 -14.36
CA GLY A 238 15.40 -9.51 -13.93
C GLY A 238 16.43 -10.20 -14.80
N VAL A 239 17.67 -9.77 -14.60
CA VAL A 239 18.87 -10.32 -15.25
C VAL A 239 19.84 -10.76 -14.16
N SER A 240 20.38 -11.97 -14.27
CA SER A 240 21.40 -12.50 -13.36
C SER A 240 22.58 -13.10 -14.11
N ILE A 241 23.74 -13.14 -13.48
CA ILE A 241 24.91 -13.85 -13.99
C ILE A 241 25.26 -14.94 -12.97
N GLY A 242 25.40 -16.18 -13.44
CA GLY A 242 25.65 -17.34 -12.60
C GLY A 242 26.67 -18.30 -13.21
N SER A 243 27.27 -19.16 -12.40
CA SER A 243 28.17 -20.22 -12.86
C SER A 243 27.43 -21.55 -12.98
N VAL A 244 27.29 -22.03 -14.21
CA VAL A 244 26.62 -23.29 -14.55
C VAL A 244 27.63 -24.40 -14.76
N LYS A 245 27.26 -25.63 -14.39
CA LYS A 245 28.05 -26.82 -14.73
C LYS A 245 27.82 -27.17 -16.20
N VAL A 246 28.91 -27.41 -16.91
CA VAL A 246 28.88 -27.80 -18.33
C VAL A 246 29.45 -29.20 -18.43
N ASN A 247 28.68 -30.11 -19.00
CA ASN A 247 29.17 -31.41 -19.43
C ASN A 247 29.42 -31.28 -20.94
N ASN A 248 30.55 -30.68 -21.31
CA ASN A 248 30.87 -30.51 -22.72
C ASN A 248 31.41 -31.84 -23.25
N GLN A 249 30.73 -32.44 -24.22
CA GLN A 249 31.21 -33.65 -24.90
C GLN A 249 32.48 -33.37 -25.73
N SER A 250 32.67 -32.12 -26.17
CA SER A 250 33.76 -31.73 -27.08
C SER A 250 35.07 -31.37 -26.38
N ASP A 251 35.00 -30.92 -25.12
CA ASP A 251 36.18 -30.62 -24.30
C ASP A 251 35.90 -30.96 -22.82
N PRO A 252 36.40 -32.10 -22.32
CA PRO A 252 36.15 -32.54 -20.95
C PRO A 252 36.84 -31.65 -19.89
N THR A 253 37.70 -30.71 -20.28
CA THR A 253 38.39 -29.81 -19.35
C THR A 253 37.52 -28.62 -18.90
N ILE A 254 36.47 -28.28 -19.65
CA ILE A 254 35.56 -27.19 -19.31
C ILE A 254 34.41 -27.72 -18.45
N THR A 255 34.58 -27.62 -17.13
CA THR A 255 33.57 -28.10 -16.16
C THR A 255 32.54 -27.03 -15.76
N SER A 256 32.79 -25.76 -16.10
CA SER A 256 31.90 -24.64 -15.73
C SER A 256 31.94 -23.50 -16.74
N ALA A 257 30.81 -22.85 -16.94
CA ALA A 257 30.69 -21.64 -17.75
C ALA A 257 29.89 -20.55 -17.00
N SER A 258 30.10 -19.29 -17.40
CA SER A 258 29.24 -18.19 -16.98
C SER A 258 27.98 -18.18 -17.85
N ALA A 259 26.81 -18.14 -17.23
CA ALA A 259 25.53 -18.01 -17.90
C ALA A 259 24.88 -16.67 -17.54
N LEU A 260 24.33 -16.01 -18.57
CA LEU A 260 23.42 -14.88 -18.43
C LEU A 260 22.00 -15.44 -18.36
N SER A 261 21.27 -15.12 -17.30
CA SER A 261 19.89 -15.53 -17.13
C SER A 261 18.96 -14.33 -17.26
N PHE A 262 17.89 -14.50 -18.04
CA PHE A 262 16.73 -13.61 -18.02
C PHE A 262 15.61 -14.29 -17.25
N SER A 263 14.93 -13.56 -16.38
CA SER A 263 13.91 -14.11 -15.49
C SER A 263 12.70 -13.21 -15.39
N GLY A 264 11.55 -13.83 -15.15
CA GLY A 264 10.29 -13.18 -14.83
C GLY A 264 9.55 -14.01 -13.79
N GLY A 265 8.91 -13.36 -12.82
CA GLY A 265 8.25 -14.08 -11.75
C GLY A 265 7.37 -13.23 -10.87
N TYR A 266 6.79 -13.92 -9.90
CA TYR A 266 5.92 -13.35 -8.89
C TYR A 266 6.56 -13.54 -7.52
N MET A 267 6.59 -12.48 -6.72
CA MET A 267 7.10 -12.47 -5.36
C MET A 267 6.04 -11.90 -4.42
N PHE A 268 5.65 -12.70 -3.44
CA PHE A 268 4.82 -12.26 -2.34
C PHE A 268 5.67 -11.88 -1.14
N GLN A 269 5.36 -10.75 -0.53
CA GLN A 269 6.01 -10.25 0.68
C GLN A 269 5.00 -10.19 1.82
N TYR A 270 5.39 -10.73 2.97
CA TYR A 270 4.67 -10.68 4.22
C TYR A 270 5.62 -10.23 5.34
N ASP A 271 5.39 -9.03 5.86
CA ASP A 271 6.28 -8.34 6.78
C ASP A 271 7.72 -8.28 6.22
N LYS A 272 8.67 -8.88 6.93
CA LYS A 272 10.08 -8.99 6.51
C LYS A 272 10.33 -10.18 5.60
N PHE A 273 9.42 -11.14 5.50
CA PHE A 273 9.61 -12.36 4.72
C PHE A 273 9.14 -12.18 3.27
N GLN A 274 9.90 -12.71 2.33
CA GLN A 274 9.57 -12.69 0.90
C GLN A 274 9.74 -14.09 0.33
N ALA A 275 8.76 -14.53 -0.46
CA ALA A 275 8.84 -15.79 -1.20
C ALA A 275 8.24 -15.62 -2.59
N GLY A 276 8.83 -16.27 -3.57
CA GLY A 276 8.41 -16.11 -4.96
C GLY A 276 8.74 -17.30 -5.84
N ILE A 277 8.08 -17.33 -6.99
CA ILE A 277 8.29 -18.31 -8.05
C ILE A 277 8.68 -17.55 -9.30
N PHE A 278 9.77 -17.98 -9.92
CA PHE A 278 10.35 -17.37 -11.11
C PHE A 278 10.50 -18.40 -12.21
N THR A 279 10.41 -17.95 -13.44
CA THR A 279 10.80 -18.70 -14.63
C THR A 279 11.77 -17.88 -15.45
N GLY A 280 12.55 -18.53 -16.30
CA GLY A 280 13.52 -17.81 -17.09
C GLY A 280 14.28 -18.68 -18.08
N LEU A 281 15.23 -18.05 -18.77
CA LEU A 281 16.09 -18.66 -19.76
C LEU A 281 17.54 -18.37 -19.41
N ASP A 282 18.40 -19.38 -19.52
CA ASP A 282 19.85 -19.25 -19.29
C ASP A 282 20.61 -19.32 -20.63
N TYR A 283 21.62 -18.47 -20.81
CA TYR A 283 22.49 -18.44 -21.99
C TYR A 283 23.96 -18.43 -21.58
N ALA A 284 24.70 -19.49 -21.91
CA ALA A 284 26.12 -19.63 -21.65
C ALA A 284 26.94 -19.47 -22.94
N TYR A 285 27.50 -18.28 -23.18
CA TYR A 285 28.24 -17.98 -24.42
C TYR A 285 29.48 -18.86 -24.60
N SER A 286 30.19 -19.18 -23.51
CA SER A 286 31.42 -19.97 -23.54
C SER A 286 31.18 -21.49 -23.59
N ALA A 287 29.93 -21.95 -23.72
CA ALA A 287 29.58 -23.37 -23.73
C ALA A 287 28.56 -23.68 -24.84
N PRO A 288 28.95 -23.55 -26.12
CA PRO A 288 28.10 -23.94 -27.24
C PRO A 288 27.78 -25.44 -27.12
N GLY A 289 26.50 -25.78 -26.99
CA GLY A 289 26.05 -27.17 -26.77
C GLY A 289 25.66 -27.52 -25.33
N TRP A 290 25.69 -26.56 -24.40
CA TRP A 290 25.14 -26.77 -23.05
C TRP A 290 23.67 -27.20 -23.12
N ALA A 291 23.33 -28.30 -22.45
CA ALA A 291 22.02 -28.95 -22.57
C ALA A 291 20.81 -28.05 -22.25
N TYR A 292 21.01 -27.03 -21.41
CA TYR A 292 19.95 -26.10 -20.98
C TYR A 292 20.01 -24.73 -21.68
N GLN A 293 20.81 -24.58 -22.73
CA GLN A 293 20.94 -23.34 -23.47
C GLN A 293 19.57 -22.86 -24.00
N GLY A 294 19.14 -21.67 -23.57
CA GLY A 294 17.87 -21.07 -23.96
C GLY A 294 16.64 -21.87 -23.53
N LYS A 295 16.77 -22.76 -22.54
CA LYS A 295 15.67 -23.59 -22.03
C LYS A 295 15.01 -22.96 -20.80
N PRO A 296 13.69 -23.17 -20.64
CA PRO A 296 12.99 -22.69 -19.47
C PRO A 296 13.47 -23.41 -18.21
N TRP A 297 13.56 -22.65 -17.13
CA TRP A 297 13.76 -23.15 -15.78
C TRP A 297 12.72 -22.57 -14.84
N ILE A 298 12.46 -23.24 -13.72
CA ILE A 298 11.63 -22.72 -12.63
C ILE A 298 12.52 -22.53 -11.40
N GLY A 299 12.42 -21.39 -10.76
CA GLY A 299 13.19 -21.05 -9.57
C GLY A 299 12.30 -20.64 -8.41
N PHE A 300 12.75 -20.96 -7.20
CA PHE A 300 12.13 -20.46 -5.97
C PHE A 300 13.00 -19.35 -5.41
N ALA A 301 12.38 -18.22 -5.12
CA ALA A 301 13.01 -17.10 -4.45
C ALA A 301 12.60 -17.07 -2.99
N ILE A 302 13.56 -16.83 -2.11
CA ILE A 302 13.33 -16.54 -0.70
C ILE A 302 14.17 -15.32 -0.36
N GLY A 303 13.57 -14.37 0.35
CA GLY A 303 14.23 -13.15 0.77
C GLY A 303 13.80 -12.74 2.17
N VAL A 304 14.68 -12.01 2.86
CA VAL A 304 14.33 -11.28 4.06
C VAL A 304 14.62 -9.81 3.78
N SER A 305 13.62 -8.95 3.95
CA SER A 305 13.81 -7.51 3.89
C SER A 305 14.67 -7.10 5.07
N LEU A 306 15.97 -6.88 4.82
CA LEU A 306 16.93 -6.45 5.85
C LEU A 306 16.66 -5.01 6.30
N PHE A 307 16.03 -4.22 5.44
CA PHE A 307 15.55 -2.89 5.76
C PHE A 307 14.04 -2.97 5.92
N GLY A 308 13.54 -2.67 7.12
CA GLY A 308 12.10 -2.51 7.30
C GLY A 308 11.67 -1.25 6.56
N GLU A 309 10.71 -1.35 5.64
CA GLU A 309 10.01 -0.16 5.18
C GLU A 309 9.30 0.43 6.42
N SER A 310 9.78 1.58 6.90
CA SER A 310 9.05 2.34 7.92
C SER A 310 7.65 2.61 7.38
N LYS A 311 6.62 2.38 8.21
CA LYS A 311 5.22 2.65 7.86
C LYS A 311 5.15 4.01 7.18
N THR A 312 4.86 4.01 5.88
CA THR A 312 5.13 5.17 5.03
C THR A 312 4.29 6.35 5.51
N SER A 313 4.97 7.35 6.03
CA SER A 313 4.48 8.72 6.12
C SER A 313 4.28 9.23 4.70
N ALA A 314 3.04 9.49 4.28
CA ALA A 314 2.80 10.22 3.04
C ALA A 314 3.55 11.56 3.12
N SER A 315 4.71 11.64 2.45
CA SER A 315 5.48 12.87 2.39
C SER A 315 4.73 13.86 1.49
N ASN A 316 4.37 15.01 2.04
CA ASN A 316 3.80 16.15 1.34
C ASN A 316 4.90 16.91 0.58
N ASP A 317 5.65 16.24 -0.32
CA ASP A 317 6.75 16.88 -1.06
C ASP A 317 6.34 17.54 -2.40
N GLN A 318 5.04 17.81 -2.61
CA GLN A 318 4.58 18.56 -3.78
C GLN A 318 3.50 19.59 -3.43
N SER A 319 3.84 20.70 -2.75
CA SER A 319 3.07 21.97 -2.78
C SER A 319 3.80 23.17 -2.13
N GLN A 320 5.11 23.34 -2.37
CA GLN A 320 5.82 24.59 -2.03
C GLN A 320 6.68 25.13 -3.20
N ALA A 321 6.22 24.94 -4.44
CA ALA A 321 6.80 25.55 -5.62
C ALA A 321 5.76 26.41 -6.37
N ALA A 322 5.03 27.26 -5.65
CA ALA A 322 4.18 28.30 -6.25
C ALA A 322 3.83 29.37 -5.21
N GLN A 323 4.83 30.09 -4.69
CA GLN A 323 4.67 31.41 -4.07
C GLN A 323 6.06 32.05 -3.93
N LYS A 324 6.50 32.66 -5.03
CA LYS A 324 7.41 33.80 -5.06
C LYS A 324 6.81 34.83 -6.00
#